data_AF-A0A534W9M2-F1
#
_entry.id   AF-A0A534W9M2-F1
#
_cell.length_a   1.000
_cell.length_b   1.000
_cell.length_c   1.000
_cell.angle_alpha   90.00
_cell.angle_beta   90.00
_cell.angle_gamma   90.00
#
_symmetry.space_group_name_H-M   'P 1'
#
loop_
_entity.id
_entity.type
_entity.pdbx_description
1 polymer ?
#
loop_
_entity_poly.entity_id
_entity_poly.type
_entity_poly.pdbx_seq_one_letter_code
_entity_poly.pdbx_strand_id
1 'polypeptide(L)'
;MPVPATDPPAGALDAAARLADRLRWFFLPLALCALVAVGVHTAADVVGEIILRMVDAADAAFDGLVSRWSVTAPLVDLVGPSQRIFFARAVALLWELAADALLALPMLGYDERADEVKRFRELAAKARVRPTTLRVAHPFATGAVALAGSCAVGRLLEGTLHFGLRGAIGSAADALARGCALAAVLGLVSFIAWRAVVYALVRADARSDRIPFRRARAFTVGLPGALLLLPLALAALRAAPLLSFLR
;
A
#
# COMPACT_ATOMS: atom_id res chain seq x y z
N MET A 1 5.66 -26.55 56.92
CA MET A 1 6.33 -25.78 55.85
C MET A 1 5.72 -26.22 54.52
N PRO A 2 4.90 -25.40 53.84
CA PRO A 2 4.43 -25.76 52.51
C PRO A 2 5.60 -25.74 51.53
N VAL A 3 5.76 -26.84 50.80
CA VAL A 3 6.75 -26.98 49.72
C VAL A 3 6.34 -26.03 48.58
N PRO A 4 7.23 -25.19 48.05
CA PRO A 4 6.91 -24.38 46.88
C PRO A 4 6.63 -25.32 45.69
N ALA A 5 5.44 -25.19 45.10
CA ALA A 5 5.10 -25.87 43.87
C ALA A 5 6.10 -25.42 42.79
N THR A 6 6.96 -26.34 42.35
CA THR A 6 7.78 -26.15 41.15
C THR A 6 6.85 -26.21 39.96
N ASP A 7 6.72 -25.10 39.24
CA ASP A 7 6.04 -25.06 37.95
C ASP A 7 6.59 -26.19 37.04
N PRO A 8 5.73 -26.88 36.28
CA PRO A 8 6.17 -27.92 35.37
C PRO A 8 7.14 -27.33 34.33
N PRO A 9 8.12 -28.11 33.84
CA PRO A 9 9.07 -27.64 32.85
C PRO A 9 8.32 -27.15 31.62
N ALA A 10 8.48 -25.88 31.27
CA ALA A 10 7.82 -25.30 30.12
C ALA A 10 8.14 -26.12 28.87
N GLY A 11 7.11 -26.66 28.22
CA GLY A 11 7.29 -27.53 27.06
C GLY A 11 7.97 -26.78 25.92
N ALA A 12 8.60 -27.51 24.99
CA ALA A 12 9.19 -26.92 23.80
C ALA A 12 8.19 -26.04 23.01
N LEU A 13 6.90 -26.38 23.05
CA LEU A 13 5.81 -25.60 22.46
C LEU A 13 5.58 -24.26 23.19
N ASP A 14 5.64 -24.22 24.52
CA ASP A 14 5.51 -22.98 25.29
C ASP A 14 6.73 -22.07 25.07
N ALA A 15 7.92 -22.67 24.93
CA ALA A 15 9.14 -21.94 24.59
C ALA A 15 9.05 -21.36 23.17
N ALA A 16 8.56 -22.14 22.20
CA ALA A 16 8.33 -21.69 20.83
C ALA A 16 7.26 -20.58 20.76
N ALA A 17 6.17 -20.69 21.51
CA ALA A 17 5.13 -19.67 21.59
C ALA A 17 5.68 -18.35 22.17
N ARG A 18 6.43 -18.41 23.28
CA ARG A 18 7.09 -17.23 23.86
C ARG A 18 8.11 -16.60 22.91
N LEU A 19 8.85 -17.42 22.16
CA LEU A 19 9.77 -16.91 21.15
C LEU A 19 9.01 -16.23 20.01
N ALA A 20 7.93 -16.85 19.50
CA ALA A 20 7.09 -16.28 18.47
C ALA A 20 6.48 -14.94 18.91
N ASP A 21 6.00 -14.84 20.16
CA ASP A 21 5.47 -13.59 20.72
C ASP A 21 6.55 -12.50 20.79
N ARG A 22 7.78 -12.84 21.20
CA ARG A 22 8.91 -11.91 21.23
C ARG A 22 9.29 -11.42 19.84
N LEU A 23 9.31 -12.32 18.86
CA LEU A 23 9.63 -11.99 17.48
C LEU A 23 8.51 -11.16 16.82
N ARG A 24 7.25 -11.43 17.18
CA ARG A 24 6.08 -10.72 16.63
C ARG A 24 6.17 -9.22 16.81
N TRP A 25 6.57 -8.74 17.98
CA TRP A 25 6.73 -7.30 18.25
C TRP A 25 7.68 -6.60 17.28
N PHE A 26 8.73 -7.30 16.82
CA PHE A 26 9.69 -6.75 15.86
C PHE A 26 9.26 -6.93 14.40
N PHE A 27 8.81 -8.14 14.03
CA PHE A 27 8.51 -8.46 12.64
C PHE A 27 7.20 -7.87 12.14
N LEU A 28 6.23 -7.65 13.01
CA LEU A 28 4.91 -7.19 12.61
C LEU A 28 4.92 -5.72 12.11
N PRO A 29 5.51 -4.74 12.83
CA PRO A 29 5.67 -3.39 12.29
C PRO A 29 6.47 -3.38 10.99
N LEU A 30 7.51 -4.23 10.88
CA LEU A 30 8.30 -4.37 9.67
C LEU A 30 7.49 -4.95 8.51
N ALA A 31 6.68 -5.98 8.76
CA ALA A 31 5.80 -6.59 7.76
C ALA A 31 4.73 -5.60 7.28
N LEU A 32 4.15 -4.79 8.18
CA LEU A 32 3.22 -3.73 7.82
C LEU A 32 3.89 -2.66 6.96
N CYS A 33 5.07 -2.19 7.37
CA CYS A 33 5.85 -1.21 6.62
C CYS A 33 6.21 -1.73 5.24
N ALA A 34 6.73 -2.96 5.14
CA ALA A 34 7.12 -3.58 3.89
C ALA A 34 5.92 -3.80 2.95
N LEU A 35 4.80 -4.33 3.47
CA LEU A 35 3.60 -4.54 2.65
C LEU A 35 3.05 -3.24 2.08
N VAL A 36 3.01 -2.18 2.89
CA VAL A 36 2.57 -0.85 2.46
C VAL A 36 3.55 -0.25 1.46
N ALA A 37 4.86 -0.35 1.69
CA ALA A 37 5.89 0.15 0.78
C ALA A 37 5.85 -0.54 -0.59
N VAL A 38 5.75 -1.87 -0.62
CA VAL A 38 5.56 -2.64 -1.87
C VAL A 38 4.30 -2.20 -2.60
N GLY A 39 3.22 -1.95 -1.86
CA GLY A 39 1.97 -1.40 -2.39
C GLY A 39 2.11 0.00 -2.99
N VAL A 40 2.82 0.89 -2.30
CA VAL A 40 3.13 2.25 -2.75
C VAL A 40 3.99 2.21 -4.01
N HIS A 41 5.03 1.40 -4.04
CA HIS A 41 5.89 1.18 -5.20
C HIS A 41 5.07 0.74 -6.43
N THR A 42 4.23 -0.29 -6.25
CA THR A 42 3.38 -0.82 -7.34
C THR A 42 2.38 0.26 -7.83
N ALA A 43 1.87 1.09 -6.93
CA ALA A 43 0.98 2.19 -7.30
C ALA A 43 1.73 3.33 -8.01
N ALA A 44 2.95 3.65 -7.58
CA ALA A 44 3.80 4.68 -8.16
C ALA A 44 4.22 4.35 -9.60
N ASP A 45 4.44 3.07 -9.90
CA ASP A 45 4.66 2.61 -11.28
C ASP A 45 3.48 2.96 -12.20
N VAL A 46 2.26 2.68 -11.76
CA VAL A 46 1.03 3.03 -12.51
C VAL A 46 0.89 4.55 -12.64
N VAL A 47 1.25 5.31 -11.59
CA VAL A 47 1.29 6.79 -11.67
C VAL A 47 2.31 7.26 -12.71
N GLY A 48 3.49 6.67 -12.75
CA GLY A 48 4.53 6.98 -13.73
C GLY A 48 4.06 6.75 -15.17
N GLU A 49 3.36 5.64 -15.43
CA GLU A 49 2.75 5.36 -16.74
C GLU A 49 1.65 6.35 -17.11
N ILE A 50 0.87 6.83 -16.13
CA ILE A 50 -0.17 7.84 -16.35
C ILE A 50 0.50 9.18 -16.69
N ILE A 51 1.52 9.59 -15.94
CA ILE A 51 2.26 10.83 -16.17
C ILE A 51 2.89 10.81 -17.56
N LEU A 52 3.57 9.71 -17.92
CA LEU A 52 4.19 9.58 -19.24
C LEU A 52 3.16 9.75 -20.36
N ARG A 53 2.00 9.08 -20.26
CA ARG A 53 0.91 9.23 -21.23
C ARG A 53 0.38 10.66 -21.33
N MET A 54 0.28 11.37 -20.21
CA MET A 54 -0.15 12.78 -20.20
C MET A 54 0.88 13.68 -20.87
N VAL A 55 2.17 13.44 -20.61
CA VAL A 55 3.28 14.19 -21.21
C VAL A 55 3.33 13.93 -22.72
N ASP A 56 3.22 12.67 -23.16
CA ASP A 56 3.18 12.33 -24.59
C ASP A 56 1.95 12.91 -25.30
N ALA A 57 0.79 12.94 -24.63
CA ALA A 57 -0.42 13.55 -25.20
C ALA A 57 -0.31 15.08 -25.32
N ALA A 58 0.33 15.74 -24.35
CA ALA A 58 0.57 17.17 -24.38
C ALA A 58 1.59 17.55 -25.47
N ASP A 59 2.65 16.77 -25.61
CA ASP A 59 3.67 16.90 -26.66
C ASP A 59 3.04 16.78 -28.06
N ALA A 60 2.29 15.70 -28.29
CA ALA A 60 1.60 15.48 -29.56
C ALA A 60 0.57 16.59 -29.89
N ALA A 61 -0.12 17.14 -28.89
CA ALA A 61 -1.04 18.25 -29.08
C ALA A 61 -0.31 19.56 -29.42
N PHE A 62 0.84 19.81 -28.79
CA PHE A 62 1.70 20.94 -29.07
C PHE A 62 2.27 20.85 -30.50
N ASP A 63 2.85 19.71 -30.87
CA ASP A 63 3.38 19.46 -32.22
C ASP A 63 2.27 19.62 -33.27
N GLY A 64 1.07 19.11 -33.00
CA GLY A 64 -0.09 19.27 -33.87
C GLY A 64 -0.61 20.71 -34.02
N LEU A 65 -0.31 21.60 -33.07
CA LEU A 65 -0.63 23.02 -33.15
C LEU A 65 0.47 23.79 -33.89
N VAL A 66 1.73 23.50 -33.53
CA VAL A 66 2.93 24.21 -33.97
C VAL A 66 3.31 23.86 -35.42
N SER A 67 3.05 22.62 -35.86
CA SER A 67 3.24 22.19 -37.25
C SER A 67 2.33 22.90 -38.25
N ARG A 68 1.31 23.63 -37.77
CA ARG A 68 0.38 24.39 -38.63
C ARG A 68 0.98 25.67 -39.21
N TRP A 69 2.10 26.14 -38.67
CA TRP A 69 2.78 27.35 -39.14
C TRP A 69 4.24 27.06 -39.51
N SER A 70 4.64 27.47 -40.71
CA SER A 70 6.01 27.26 -41.24
C SER A 70 7.11 27.93 -40.39
N VAL A 71 6.77 29.00 -39.67
CA VAL A 71 7.69 29.74 -38.79
C VAL A 71 7.99 28.96 -37.51
N THR A 72 7.05 28.13 -37.04
CA THR A 72 7.17 27.40 -35.77
C THR A 72 7.50 25.92 -35.96
N ALA A 73 7.60 25.44 -37.19
CA ALA A 73 8.05 24.09 -37.53
C ALA A 73 9.37 23.63 -36.85
N PRO A 74 10.37 24.50 -36.55
CA PRO A 74 11.56 24.10 -35.81
C PRO A 74 11.33 23.79 -34.32
N LEU A 75 10.15 24.11 -33.78
CA LEU A 75 9.77 23.88 -32.38
C LEU A 75 9.06 22.53 -32.17
N VAL A 76 8.90 21.73 -33.22
CA VAL A 76 8.39 20.35 -33.11
C VAL A 76 9.46 19.46 -32.49
N ASP A 77 9.08 18.50 -31.64
CA ASP A 77 9.99 17.55 -30.97
C ASP A 77 11.06 18.19 -30.05
N LEU A 78 10.77 19.33 -29.41
CA LEU A 78 11.73 20.01 -28.51
C LEU A 78 12.15 19.15 -27.32
N VAL A 79 11.26 18.27 -26.83
CA VAL A 79 11.52 17.40 -25.68
C VAL A 79 11.59 15.96 -26.16
N GLY A 80 12.80 15.40 -26.21
CA GLY A 80 13.00 14.05 -26.71
C GLY A 80 12.31 12.97 -25.84
N PRO A 81 11.99 11.79 -26.41
CA PRO A 81 11.31 10.70 -25.67
C PRO A 81 12.05 10.29 -24.38
N SER A 82 13.38 10.28 -24.40
CA SER A 82 14.20 9.95 -23.23
C SER A 82 14.02 10.94 -22.08
N GLN A 83 13.87 12.23 -22.38
CA GLN A 83 13.66 13.29 -21.39
C GLN A 83 12.25 13.18 -20.77
N ARG A 84 11.23 12.85 -21.58
CA ARG A 84 9.85 12.62 -21.11
C ARG A 84 9.77 11.43 -20.17
N ILE A 85 10.43 10.33 -20.52
CA ILE A 85 10.54 9.13 -19.67
C ILE A 85 11.27 9.46 -18.36
N PHE A 86 12.42 10.12 -18.44
CA PHE A 86 13.18 10.52 -17.26
C PHE A 86 12.35 11.39 -16.32
N PHE A 87 11.67 12.40 -16.86
CA PHE A 87 10.80 13.29 -16.08
C PHE A 87 9.66 12.52 -15.41
N ALA A 88 8.94 11.67 -16.15
CA ALA A 88 7.84 10.88 -15.60
C ALA A 88 8.30 9.95 -14.47
N ARG A 89 9.46 9.30 -14.63
CA ARG A 89 10.06 8.44 -13.60
C ARG A 89 10.53 9.21 -12.38
N ALA A 90 11.14 10.40 -12.57
CA ALA A 90 11.55 11.25 -11.46
C ALA A 90 10.36 11.74 -10.63
N VAL A 91 9.28 12.17 -11.29
CA VAL A 91 8.04 12.58 -10.61
C VAL A 91 7.40 11.40 -9.88
N ALA A 92 7.34 10.22 -10.50
CA ALA A 92 6.82 9.01 -9.87
C ALA A 92 7.64 8.63 -8.61
N LEU A 93 8.97 8.69 -8.68
CA LEU A 93 9.85 8.42 -7.54
C LEU A 93 9.63 9.42 -6.39
N LEU A 94 9.53 10.72 -6.68
CA LEU A 94 9.23 11.72 -5.65
C LEU A 94 7.87 11.45 -5.00
N TRP A 95 6.88 11.02 -5.80
CA TRP A 95 5.56 10.64 -5.32
C TRP A 95 5.61 9.40 -4.42
N GLU A 96 6.37 8.39 -4.82
CA GLU A 96 6.62 7.15 -4.07
C GLU A 96 7.22 7.46 -2.69
N LEU A 97 8.32 8.22 -2.65
CA LEU A 97 8.99 8.60 -1.40
C LEU A 97 8.09 9.41 -0.46
N ALA A 98 7.31 10.34 -1.02
CA ALA A 98 6.36 11.12 -0.24
C ALA A 98 5.23 10.23 0.32
N ALA A 99 4.74 9.28 -0.46
CA ALA A 99 3.74 8.32 -0.02
C ALA A 99 4.27 7.35 1.04
N ASP A 100 5.51 6.87 0.91
CA ASP A 100 6.17 6.03 1.91
C ASP A 100 6.33 6.75 3.24
N ALA A 101 6.74 8.02 3.21
CA ALA A 101 6.84 8.84 4.41
C ALA A 101 5.48 9.03 5.11
N LEU A 102 4.38 9.09 4.34
CA LEU A 102 3.03 9.30 4.85
C LEU A 102 2.33 8.01 5.30
N LEU A 103 2.59 6.89 4.62
CA LEU A 103 1.88 5.62 4.76
C LEU A 103 2.77 4.51 5.34
N ALA A 104 3.93 4.22 4.74
CA ALA A 104 4.76 3.06 5.08
C ALA A 104 5.58 3.27 6.36
N LEU A 105 6.42 4.31 6.42
CA LEU A 105 7.29 4.58 7.58
C LEU A 105 6.53 4.65 8.90
N PRO A 106 5.33 5.25 8.97
CA PRO A 106 4.58 5.26 10.22
C PRO A 106 4.20 3.88 10.74
N MET A 107 4.10 2.85 9.89
CA MET A 107 3.77 1.48 10.31
C MET A 107 4.83 0.90 11.25
N LEU A 108 6.06 1.43 11.26
CA LEU A 108 7.09 1.05 12.22
C LEU A 108 6.72 1.39 13.67
N GLY A 109 5.81 2.36 13.86
CA GLY A 109 5.26 2.70 15.17
C GLY A 109 3.99 1.92 15.53
N TYR A 110 3.68 0.83 14.82
CA TYR A 110 2.54 -0.02 15.10
C TYR A 110 2.72 -0.72 16.45
N ASP A 111 1.69 -0.63 17.29
CA ASP A 111 1.63 -1.30 18.59
C ASP A 111 0.40 -2.21 18.63
N GLU A 112 0.65 -3.50 18.82
CA GLU A 112 -0.37 -4.54 18.76
C GLU A 112 -1.24 -4.53 20.01
N ARG A 113 -2.56 -4.52 19.81
CA ARG A 113 -3.53 -4.58 20.90
C ARG A 113 -4.52 -5.71 20.73
N ALA A 114 -4.88 -6.36 21.83
CA ALA A 114 -5.84 -7.47 21.83
C ALA A 114 -7.26 -7.03 21.36
N ASP A 115 -7.59 -5.75 21.50
CA ASP A 115 -8.90 -5.17 21.19
C ASP A 115 -8.99 -4.49 19.81
N GLU A 116 -8.10 -4.81 18.86
CA GLU A 116 -8.03 -4.18 17.53
C GLU A 116 -9.36 -4.13 16.78
N VAL A 117 -10.14 -5.21 16.79
CA VAL A 117 -11.44 -5.28 16.08
C VAL A 117 -12.44 -4.30 16.70
N LYS A 118 -12.49 -4.23 18.03
CA LYS A 118 -13.37 -3.29 18.74
C LYS A 118 -12.93 -1.85 18.45
N ARG A 119 -11.63 -1.59 18.55
CA ARG A 119 -11.01 -0.29 18.24
C ARG A 119 -11.31 0.16 16.81
N PHE A 120 -11.23 -0.74 15.83
CA PHE A 120 -11.60 -0.47 14.44
C PHE A 120 -13.06 -0.03 14.32
N ARG A 121 -13.99 -0.78 14.92
CA ARG A 121 -15.43 -0.47 14.86
C ARG A 121 -15.73 0.90 15.46
N GLU A 122 -15.13 1.22 16.60
CA GLU A 122 -15.30 2.51 17.27
C GLU A 122 -14.76 3.67 16.43
N LEU A 123 -13.55 3.53 15.88
CA LEU A 123 -12.94 4.55 15.03
C LEU A 123 -13.69 4.71 13.70
N ALA A 124 -14.15 3.63 13.09
CA ALA A 124 -14.96 3.66 11.88
C ALA A 124 -16.32 4.33 12.13
N ALA A 125 -16.98 4.04 13.25
CA ALA A 125 -18.21 4.70 13.64
C ALA A 125 -18.00 6.21 13.86
N LYS A 126 -16.92 6.58 14.58
CA LYS A 126 -16.53 7.98 14.78
C LYS A 126 -16.24 8.70 13.47
N ALA A 127 -15.51 8.06 12.55
CA ALA A 127 -15.19 8.61 11.24
C ALA A 127 -16.44 8.81 10.36
N ARG A 128 -17.45 7.94 10.48
CA ARG A 128 -18.75 8.11 9.81
C ARG A 128 -19.54 9.29 10.34
N VAL A 129 -19.55 9.48 11.67
CA VAL A 129 -20.30 10.60 12.31
C VAL A 129 -19.58 11.94 12.14
N ARG A 130 -18.25 11.94 12.15
CA ARG A 130 -17.42 13.15 12.03
C ARG A 130 -16.35 12.97 10.94
N PRO A 131 -16.75 12.94 9.66
CA PRO A 131 -15.83 12.75 8.56
C PRO A 131 -14.88 13.95 8.46
N THR A 132 -13.59 13.64 8.37
CA THR A 132 -12.55 14.61 8.04
C THR A 132 -11.71 14.05 6.91
N THR A 133 -11.05 14.91 6.14
CA THR A 133 -10.19 14.48 5.03
C THR A 133 -9.14 13.47 5.50
N LEU A 134 -8.57 13.67 6.69
CA LEU A 134 -7.65 12.72 7.32
C LEU A 134 -8.30 11.37 7.65
N ARG A 135 -9.49 11.35 8.26
CA ARG A 135 -10.19 10.11 8.68
C ARG A 135 -10.68 9.27 7.50
N VAL A 136 -10.74 9.85 6.29
CA VAL A 136 -11.19 9.15 5.08
C VAL A 136 -10.00 8.83 4.17
N ALA A 137 -9.24 9.83 3.73
CA ALA A 137 -8.24 9.66 2.69
C ALA A 137 -7.08 8.76 3.12
N HIS A 138 -6.58 8.92 4.35
CA HIS A 138 -5.44 8.12 4.83
C HIS A 138 -5.78 6.63 4.98
N PRO A 139 -6.83 6.24 5.73
CA PRO A 139 -7.20 4.83 5.86
C PRO A 139 -7.57 4.18 4.53
N PHE A 140 -8.26 4.92 3.66
CA PHE A 140 -8.58 4.44 2.32
C PHE A 140 -7.32 4.20 1.48
N ALA A 141 -6.41 5.18 1.43
CA ALA A 141 -5.15 5.04 0.72
C ALA A 141 -4.31 3.89 1.27
N THR A 142 -4.18 3.77 2.60
CA THR A 142 -3.49 2.64 3.25
C THR A 142 -4.10 1.30 2.86
N GLY A 143 -5.42 1.18 2.85
CA GLY A 143 -6.10 -0.05 2.45
C GLY A 143 -5.86 -0.39 0.98
N ALA A 144 -5.95 0.59 0.09
CA ALA A 144 -5.71 0.41 -1.34
C ALA A 144 -4.26 -0.02 -1.63
N VAL A 145 -3.26 0.63 -1.03
CA VAL A 145 -1.85 0.24 -1.23
C VAL A 145 -1.53 -1.09 -0.56
N ALA A 146 -2.05 -1.38 0.65
CA ALA A 146 -1.81 -2.67 1.29
C ALA A 146 -2.42 -3.83 0.50
N LEU A 147 -3.57 -3.60 -0.15
CA LEU A 147 -4.17 -4.55 -1.10
C LEU A 147 -3.30 -4.74 -2.33
N ALA A 148 -2.83 -3.65 -2.95
CA ALA A 148 -1.92 -3.70 -4.10
C ALA A 148 -0.61 -4.44 -3.76
N GLY A 149 -0.03 -4.17 -2.59
CA GLY A 149 1.16 -4.86 -2.08
C GLY A 149 0.91 -6.35 -1.86
N SER A 150 -0.27 -6.71 -1.32
CA SER A 150 -0.66 -8.12 -1.16
C SER A 150 -0.73 -8.82 -2.52
N CYS A 151 -1.34 -8.20 -3.53
CA CYS A 151 -1.38 -8.73 -4.89
C CYS A 151 0.00 -8.83 -5.53
N ALA A 152 0.88 -7.85 -5.32
CA ALA A 152 2.24 -7.87 -5.84
C ALA A 152 3.05 -9.05 -5.26
N VAL A 153 2.98 -9.26 -3.94
CA VAL A 153 3.59 -10.42 -3.29
C VAL A 153 2.99 -11.73 -3.80
N GLY A 154 1.66 -11.80 -3.97
CA GLY A 154 0.97 -12.95 -4.55
C GLY A 154 1.49 -13.30 -5.94
N ARG A 155 1.60 -12.31 -6.84
CA ARG A 155 2.14 -12.52 -8.21
C ARG A 155 3.60 -12.94 -8.21
N LEU A 156 4.41 -12.37 -7.32
CA LEU A 156 5.81 -12.78 -7.18
C LEU A 156 5.89 -14.25 -6.76
N LEU A 157 5.11 -14.65 -5.74
CA LEU A 157 5.06 -16.02 -5.26
C LEU A 157 4.57 -16.98 -6.35
N GLU A 158 3.53 -16.61 -7.09
CA GLU A 158 3.02 -17.38 -8.24
C GLU A 158 4.11 -17.62 -9.27
N GLY A 159 4.80 -16.57 -9.70
CA GLY A 159 5.89 -16.67 -10.67
C GLY A 159 7.03 -17.55 -10.16
N THR A 160 7.49 -17.33 -8.93
CA THR A 160 8.58 -18.11 -8.33
C THR A 160 8.22 -19.59 -8.21
N LEU A 161 7.02 -19.91 -7.72
CA LEU A 161 6.58 -21.30 -7.59
C LEU A 161 6.35 -21.97 -8.94
N HIS A 162 5.75 -21.28 -9.90
CA HIS A 162 5.55 -21.81 -11.24
C HIS A 162 6.90 -22.20 -11.86
N PHE A 163 7.89 -21.30 -11.87
CA PHE A 163 9.20 -21.60 -12.42
C PHE A 163 9.92 -22.72 -11.66
N GLY A 164 9.87 -22.72 -10.33
CA GLY A 164 10.56 -23.71 -9.51
C GLY A 164 9.96 -25.12 -9.62
N LEU A 165 8.64 -25.22 -9.76
CA LEU A 165 7.93 -26.51 -9.73
C LEU A 165 7.65 -27.08 -11.12
N ARG A 166 7.69 -26.27 -12.18
CA ARG A 166 7.40 -26.71 -13.55
C ARG A 166 8.26 -27.88 -14.00
N GLY A 167 9.52 -27.93 -13.57
CA GLY A 167 10.42 -29.06 -13.87
C GLY A 167 10.03 -30.37 -13.15
N ALA A 168 9.41 -30.28 -11.98
CA ALA A 168 9.10 -31.45 -11.14
C ALA A 168 7.69 -32.01 -11.35
N ILE A 169 6.68 -31.13 -11.50
CA ILE A 169 5.26 -31.52 -11.52
C ILE A 169 4.51 -31.06 -12.77
N GLY A 170 5.23 -30.55 -13.77
CA GLY A 170 4.68 -30.25 -15.10
C GLY A 170 3.49 -29.30 -15.07
N SER A 171 2.37 -29.71 -15.67
CA SER A 171 1.15 -28.90 -15.79
C SER A 171 0.46 -28.61 -14.45
N ALA A 172 0.70 -29.40 -13.40
CA ALA A 172 0.16 -29.16 -12.07
C ALA A 172 0.83 -27.97 -11.34
N ALA A 173 2.03 -27.56 -11.77
CA ALA A 173 2.77 -26.43 -11.18
C ALA A 173 1.96 -25.14 -11.22
N ASP A 174 1.19 -24.94 -12.29
CA ASP A 174 0.40 -23.75 -12.53
C ASP A 174 -0.77 -23.63 -11.54
N ALA A 175 -1.55 -24.70 -11.36
CA ALA A 175 -2.64 -24.73 -10.39
C ALA A 175 -2.14 -24.58 -8.95
N LEU A 176 -1.02 -25.24 -8.62
CA LEU A 176 -0.42 -25.14 -7.28
C LEU A 176 0.10 -23.71 -7.00
N ALA A 177 0.82 -23.12 -7.96
CA ALA A 177 1.34 -21.76 -7.84
C ALA A 177 0.23 -20.73 -7.62
N ARG A 178 -0.85 -20.80 -8.42
CA ARG A 178 -2.04 -19.96 -8.23
C ARG A 178 -2.70 -20.17 -6.87
N GLY A 179 -2.88 -21.41 -6.44
CA GLY A 179 -3.46 -21.75 -5.15
C GLY A 179 -2.66 -21.16 -3.98
N CYS A 180 -1.33 -21.30 -4.02
CA CYS A 180 -0.43 -20.71 -3.02
C CYS A 180 -0.44 -19.18 -3.06
N ALA A 181 -0.46 -18.57 -4.24
CA ALA A 181 -0.54 -17.13 -4.41
C ALA A 181 -1.84 -16.56 -3.83
N LEU A 182 -2.98 -17.18 -4.13
CA LEU A 182 -4.28 -16.79 -3.58
C LEU A 182 -4.29 -16.92 -2.05
N ALA A 183 -3.78 -18.04 -1.52
CA ALA A 183 -3.66 -18.23 -0.08
C ALA A 183 -2.79 -17.17 0.59
N ALA A 184 -1.67 -16.80 -0.04
CA ALA A 184 -0.79 -15.73 0.45
C ALA A 184 -1.48 -14.36 0.43
N VAL A 185 -2.19 -14.01 -0.65
CA VAL A 185 -2.97 -12.76 -0.73
C VAL A 185 -4.03 -12.72 0.37
N LEU A 186 -4.83 -13.77 0.51
CA LEU A 186 -5.88 -13.85 1.53
C LEU A 186 -5.29 -13.77 2.95
N GLY A 187 -4.16 -14.42 3.19
CA GLY A 187 -3.42 -14.34 4.44
C GLY A 187 -2.93 -12.92 4.74
N LEU A 188 -2.26 -12.28 3.78
CA LEU A 188 -1.77 -10.91 3.93
C LEU A 188 -2.91 -9.92 4.19
N VAL A 189 -4.03 -10.05 3.47
CA VAL A 189 -5.20 -9.18 3.70
C VAL A 189 -5.79 -9.41 5.10
N SER A 190 -6.00 -10.67 5.48
CA SER A 190 -6.68 -11.05 6.72
C SER A 190 -5.84 -10.83 7.98
N PHE A 191 -4.51 -10.89 7.87
CA PHE A 191 -3.61 -10.78 9.03
C PHE A 191 -2.80 -9.49 9.08
N ILE A 192 -2.51 -8.83 7.95
CA ILE A 192 -1.60 -7.68 7.89
C ILE A 192 -2.29 -6.42 7.37
N ALA A 193 -2.92 -6.47 6.18
CA ALA A 193 -3.43 -5.28 5.51
C ALA A 193 -4.50 -4.55 6.33
N TRP A 194 -5.44 -5.28 6.95
CA TRP A 194 -6.48 -4.64 7.75
C TRP A 194 -5.90 -3.91 8.98
N ARG A 195 -4.83 -4.43 9.59
CA ARG A 195 -4.15 -3.81 10.74
C ARG A 195 -3.48 -2.50 10.34
N ALA A 196 -2.91 -2.44 9.14
CA ALA A 196 -2.41 -1.19 8.57
C ALA A 196 -3.53 -0.15 8.47
N VAL A 197 -4.74 -0.55 8.07
CA VAL A 197 -5.94 0.33 8.03
C VAL A 197 -6.36 0.77 9.43
N VAL A 198 -6.40 -0.14 10.41
CA VAL A 198 -6.70 0.21 11.82
C VAL A 198 -5.71 1.25 12.33
N TYR A 199 -4.41 1.02 12.11
CA TYR A 199 -3.38 1.95 12.56
C TYR A 199 -3.44 3.30 11.83
N ALA A 200 -3.76 3.31 10.53
CA ALA A 200 -4.02 4.53 9.78
C ALA A 200 -5.22 5.30 10.36
N LEU A 201 -6.30 4.62 10.75
CA LEU A 201 -7.45 5.23 11.43
C LEU A 201 -7.06 5.83 12.78
N VAL A 202 -6.28 5.11 13.59
CA VAL A 202 -5.78 5.59 14.89
C VAL A 202 -5.00 6.90 14.72
N ARG A 203 -4.07 6.93 13.77
CA ARG A 203 -3.25 8.12 13.50
C ARG A 203 -4.09 9.27 12.95
N ALA A 204 -5.00 8.98 12.03
CA ALA A 204 -5.89 9.98 11.47
C ALA A 204 -6.80 10.60 12.55
N ASP A 205 -7.32 9.78 13.46
CA ASP A 205 -8.15 10.22 14.58
C ASP A 205 -7.37 11.09 15.56
N ALA A 206 -6.19 10.63 16.00
CA ALA A 206 -5.32 11.38 16.91
C ALA A 206 -4.90 12.74 16.34
N ARG A 207 -4.65 12.84 15.03
CA ARG A 207 -4.36 14.11 14.35
C ARG A 207 -5.60 14.99 14.22
N SER A 208 -6.75 14.40 13.91
CA SER A 208 -8.01 15.12 13.76
C SER A 208 -8.51 15.72 15.08
N ASP A 209 -8.27 15.06 16.22
CA ASP A 209 -8.74 15.53 17.54
C ASP A 209 -7.88 16.68 18.10
N ARG A 210 -6.64 16.84 17.63
CA ARG A 210 -5.75 17.96 18.02
C ARG A 210 -6.21 19.31 17.45
N ILE A 211 -7.19 19.33 16.56
CA ILE A 211 -7.57 20.53 15.81
C ILE A 211 -8.97 20.97 16.25
N PRO A 212 -9.15 22.23 16.69
CA PRO A 212 -10.44 22.73 17.16
C PRO A 212 -11.51 22.63 16.06
N PHE A 213 -12.67 22.09 16.43
CA PHE A 213 -13.70 21.66 15.49
C PHE A 213 -14.45 22.85 14.88
N ARG A 214 -13.97 23.35 13.73
CA ARG A 214 -14.75 24.18 12.80
C ARG A 214 -15.03 23.36 11.54
N ARG A 215 -16.31 23.21 11.14
CA ARG A 215 -16.73 22.40 9.98
C ARG A 215 -15.93 22.71 8.70
N ALA A 216 -15.64 23.99 8.42
CA ALA A 216 -14.84 24.38 7.26
C ALA A 216 -13.38 23.89 7.33
N ARG A 217 -12.78 23.81 8.52
CA ARG A 217 -11.41 23.29 8.72
C ARG A 217 -11.34 21.76 8.66
N ALA A 218 -12.46 21.06 8.84
CA ALA A 218 -12.49 19.59 8.82
C ALA A 218 -12.07 19.00 7.47
N PHE A 219 -12.29 19.74 6.38
CA PHE A 219 -11.98 19.30 5.01
C PHE A 219 -10.67 19.86 4.46
N THR A 220 -10.21 21.02 4.96
CA THR A 220 -8.94 21.61 4.54
C THR A 220 -7.74 20.99 5.27
N VAL A 221 -7.96 20.54 6.50
CA VAL A 221 -6.95 19.81 7.28
C VAL A 221 -6.69 18.45 6.64
N GLY A 222 -5.46 18.24 6.18
CA GLY A 222 -5.06 17.01 5.51
C GLY A 222 -5.35 16.99 4.00
N LEU A 223 -5.87 18.09 3.43
CA LEU A 223 -6.09 18.23 1.99
C LEU A 223 -4.81 18.03 1.18
N PRO A 224 -3.64 18.62 1.53
CA PRO A 224 -2.41 18.38 0.78
C PRO A 224 -2.02 16.90 0.74
N GLY A 225 -2.15 16.20 1.89
CA GLY A 225 -1.92 14.76 1.95
C GLY A 225 -2.93 13.99 1.10
N ALA A 226 -4.22 14.36 1.13
CA ALA A 226 -5.24 13.71 0.32
C ALA A 226 -5.05 13.92 -1.18
N LEU A 227 -4.59 15.09 -1.62
CA LEU A 227 -4.27 15.36 -3.03
C LEU A 227 -3.15 14.44 -3.54
N LEU A 228 -2.20 14.07 -2.68
CA LEU A 228 -1.15 13.11 -3.01
C LEU A 228 -1.65 11.66 -2.92
N LEU A 229 -2.40 11.33 -1.88
CA LEU A 229 -2.77 9.95 -1.54
C LEU A 229 -3.96 9.41 -2.34
N LEU A 230 -4.92 10.25 -2.74
CA LEU A 230 -6.10 9.79 -3.49
C LEU A 230 -5.76 9.32 -4.91
N PRO A 231 -4.98 10.05 -5.73
CA PRO A 231 -4.54 9.54 -7.02
C PRO A 231 -3.73 8.26 -6.89
N LEU A 232 -2.86 8.18 -5.88
CA LEU A 232 -2.08 6.98 -5.59
C LEU A 232 -2.98 5.80 -5.20
N ALA A 233 -4.00 6.02 -4.37
CA ALA A 233 -4.95 4.98 -3.99
C ALA A 233 -5.72 4.43 -5.20
N LEU A 234 -6.13 5.31 -6.12
CA LEU A 234 -6.77 4.89 -7.37
C LEU A 234 -5.80 4.10 -8.27
N ALA A 235 -4.53 4.52 -8.35
CA ALA A 235 -3.49 3.79 -9.05
C ALA A 235 -3.22 2.42 -8.40
N ALA A 236 -3.21 2.33 -7.07
CA ALA A 236 -3.06 1.09 -6.32
C ALA A 236 -4.21 0.11 -6.59
N LEU A 237 -5.46 0.59 -6.62
CA LEU A 237 -6.62 -0.23 -6.97
C LEU A 237 -6.52 -0.78 -8.40
N ARG A 238 -5.96 0.01 -9.34
CA ARG A 238 -5.66 -0.47 -10.71
C ARG A 238 -4.54 -1.51 -10.73
N ALA A 239 -3.56 -1.37 -9.85
CA ALA A 239 -2.45 -2.32 -9.69
C ALA A 239 -2.81 -3.62 -8.94
N ALA A 240 -4.03 -3.70 -8.39
CA ALA A 240 -4.55 -4.83 -7.61
C ALA A 240 -5.60 -5.67 -8.39
N PRO A 241 -5.22 -6.39 -9.46
CA PRO A 241 -6.12 -7.27 -10.20
C PRO A 241 -6.43 -8.54 -9.39
N LEU A 242 -7.28 -8.44 -8.37
CA LEU A 242 -7.68 -9.59 -7.55
C LEU A 242 -8.25 -10.75 -8.38
N LEU A 243 -8.86 -10.44 -9.52
CA LEU A 243 -9.44 -11.41 -10.44
C LEU A 243 -8.39 -12.15 -11.28
N SER A 244 -7.12 -11.69 -11.33
CA SER A 244 -6.08 -12.39 -12.10
C SER A 244 -5.76 -13.75 -11.51
N PHE A 245 -5.90 -13.92 -10.20
CA PHE A 245 -5.64 -15.21 -9.52
C PHE A 245 -6.76 -16.24 -9.74
N LEU A 246 -7.89 -15.83 -10.31
CA LEU A 246 -9.06 -16.69 -10.58
C LEU A 246 -9.17 -17.11 -12.06
N ARG A 247 -8.25 -16.64 -12.90
CA ARG A 247 -8.18 -16.95 -14.34
C ARG A 247 -6.97 -17.83 -14.60
#